data_AF-A0A535IZL3-F1
#
_entry.id   AF-A0A535IZL3-F1
#
_cell.length_a   1.000
_cell.length_b   1.000
_cell.length_c   1.000
_cell.angle_alpha   90.00
_cell.angle_beta   90.00
_cell.angle_gamma   90.00
#
_symmetry.space_group_name_H-M   'P 1'
#
loop_
_entity.id
_entity.type
_entity.pdbx_description
1 polymer ?
#
loop_
_entity_poly.entity_id
_entity_poly.type
_entity_poly.pdbx_seq_one_letter_code
_entity_poly.pdbx_strand_id
1 'polypeptide(L)' 'MVLLADHVEGETPILVYRVANLRKALTELKRRGWSEESTFEIPHGPICSFRAPGGHRIAVYQLTRPGAAASFEGRRDF' A
#
# COMPACT_ATOMS: atom_id res chain seq x y z
N MET A 1 -10.96 -7.69 0.42
CA MET A 1 -11.16 -6.99 1.71
C MET A 1 -11.21 -5.50 1.42
N VAL A 2 -12.16 -4.79 2.01
CA VAL A 2 -12.25 -3.31 1.95
C VAL A 2 -11.97 -2.80 3.35
N LEU A 3 -11.19 -1.72 3.46
CA LEU A 3 -10.88 -1.05 4.72
C LEU A 3 -11.37 0.39 4.61
N LEU A 4 -12.12 0.86 5.61
CA LEU A 4 -12.48 2.26 5.75
C LEU A 4 -11.45 2.90 6.69
N ALA A 5 -10.91 4.03 6.26
CA ALA A 5 -9.83 4.70 6.97
C ALA A 5 -10.16 6.19 7.09
N ASP A 6 -10.63 6.61 8.25
CA ASP A 6 -10.96 8.02 8.55
C ASP A 6 -9.75 8.95 8.48
N HIS A 7 -8.54 8.38 8.53
CA HIS A 7 -7.28 9.11 8.53
C HIS A 7 -6.67 9.30 7.14
N VAL A 8 -7.35 8.86 6.07
CA VAL A 8 -6.86 9.02 4.69
C VAL A 8 -7.64 10.14 4.01
N GLU A 9 -6.91 11.17 3.57
CA GLU A 9 -7.52 12.29 2.85
C GLU A 9 -7.97 11.90 1.43
N GLY A 10 -9.10 12.47 1.02
CA GLY A 10 -9.66 12.38 -0.33
C GLY A 10 -10.60 11.19 -0.57
N GLU A 11 -11.44 11.31 -1.60
CA GLU A 11 -12.47 10.31 -1.91
C GLU A 11 -11.97 9.20 -2.85
N THR A 12 -10.78 9.37 -3.46
CA THR A 12 -10.20 8.37 -4.36
C THR A 12 -9.68 7.18 -3.56
N PRO A 13 -10.19 5.95 -3.80
CA PRO A 13 -9.72 4.76 -3.10
C PRO A 13 -8.23 4.52 -3.34
N ILE A 14 -7.55 4.01 -2.31
CA ILE A 14 -6.17 3.54 -2.42
C ILE A 14 -6.20 2.02 -2.62
N LEU A 15 -5.71 1.56 -3.77
CA LEU A 15 -5.59 0.12 -4.04
C LEU A 15 -4.28 -0.41 -3.48
N VAL A 16 -4.34 -1.37 -2.57
CA VAL A 16 -3.16 -1.93 -1.89
C VAL A 16 -2.77 -3.27 -2.51
N TYR A 17 -1.54 -3.37 -3.03
CA TYR A 17 -1.02 -4.57 -3.68
C TYR A 17 0.22 -5.12 -2.98
N ARG A 18 0.31 -6.45 -2.88
CA ARG A 18 1.54 -7.12 -2.44
C ARG A 18 2.47 -7.35 -3.63
N VAL A 19 3.75 -7.06 -3.45
CA VAL A 19 4.81 -7.37 -4.42
C VAL A 19 5.86 -8.29 -3.81
N ALA A 20 6.57 -9.04 -4.67
CA ALA A 20 7.64 -9.93 -4.23
C ALA A 20 8.90 -9.15 -3.81
N ASN A 21 9.18 -7.99 -4.44
CA ASN A 21 10.32 -7.14 -4.13
C ASN A 21 9.90 -5.67 -4.24
N LEU A 22 9.90 -4.96 -3.11
CA LEU A 22 9.44 -3.58 -3.05
C LEU A 22 10.35 -2.68 -3.88
N ARG A 23 11.66 -2.74 -3.68
CA ARG A 23 12.63 -1.88 -4.37
C ARG A 23 12.48 -1.94 -5.90
N LYS A 24 12.36 -3.16 -6.45
CA LYS A 24 12.15 -3.37 -7.89
C LYS A 24 10.86 -2.70 -8.37
N ALA A 25 9.76 -2.88 -7.63
CA ALA A 25 8.48 -2.26 -7.95
C ALA A 25 8.55 -0.72 -7.92
N LEU A 26 9.21 -0.12 -6.92
CA LEU A 26 9.38 1.34 -6.84
C LEU A 26 10.10 1.89 -8.06
N THR A 27 11.21 1.24 -8.46
CA THR A 27 11.98 1.65 -9.65
C THR A 27 11.12 1.56 -10.92
N GLU A 28 10.35 0.49 -11.09
CA GLU A 28 9.49 0.31 -12.26
C GLU A 28 8.35 1.32 -12.33
N LEU A 29 7.71 1.63 -11.20
CA LEU A 29 6.62 2.61 -11.11
C LEU A 29 7.12 4.02 -11.39
N LYS A 30 8.24 4.44 -10.79
CA LYS A 30 8.88 5.73 -11.07
C LYS A 30 9.23 5.89 -12.55
N ARG A 31 9.80 4.84 -13.17
CA ARG A 31 10.11 4.83 -14.62
C ARG A 31 8.87 4.99 -15.49
N ARG A 32 7.69 4.57 -15.03
CA ARG A 32 6.40 4.74 -15.72
C ARG A 32 5.75 6.10 -15.46
N GLY A 33 6.42 7.01 -14.75
CA GLY A 33 5.91 8.35 -14.44
C GLY A 33 4.95 8.39 -13.26
N TRP A 34 4.97 7.39 -12.37
CA TRP A 34 4.17 7.40 -11.14
C TRP A 34 4.90 8.18 -10.05
N SER A 35 4.18 9.03 -9.35
CA SER A 35 4.73 9.85 -8.27
C SER A 35 4.66 9.09 -6.96
N GLU A 36 5.80 8.91 -6.28
CA GLU A 36 5.83 8.41 -4.90
C GLU A 36 5.25 9.47 -3.96
N GLU A 37 4.33 9.08 -3.08
CA GLU A 37 3.68 9.97 -2.11
C GLU A 37 4.25 9.78 -0.69
N SER A 38 4.25 8.55 -0.17
CA SER A 38 4.73 8.25 1.18
C SER A 38 5.25 6.82 1.34
N THR A 39 6.24 6.64 2.21
CA THR A 39 6.79 5.33 2.58
C THR A 39 6.75 5.17 4.10
N PHE A 40 6.22 4.04 4.58
CA PHE A 40 6.07 3.74 6.01
C PHE A 40 5.99 2.22 6.26
N GLU A 41 5.87 1.83 7.53
CA GLU A 41 5.71 0.42 7.94
C GLU A 41 4.24 0.09 8.21
N ILE A 42 3.82 -1.09 7.79
CA ILE A 42 2.59 -1.74 8.22
C ILE A 42 2.94 -3.06 8.92
N PRO A 43 1.99 -3.70 9.64
CA PRO A 43 2.27 -4.97 10.31
C PRO A 43 2.89 -6.04 9.39
N HIS A 44 2.52 -6.05 8.11
CA HIS A 44 3.02 -7.00 7.11
C HIS A 44 4.45 -6.69 6.61
N GLY A 45 4.95 -5.46 6.80
CA GLY A 45 6.25 -5.01 6.28
C GLY A 45 6.23 -3.60 5.71
N PRO A 46 7.25 -3.21 4.93
CA PRO A 46 7.33 -1.88 4.34
C PRO A 46 6.28 -1.70 3.24
N ILE A 47 5.69 -0.51 3.18
CA ILE A 47 4.72 -0.08 2.18
C ILE A 47 5.12 1.28 1.61
N CYS A 48 4.80 1.50 0.34
CA CYS A 48 4.99 2.76 -0.35
C CYS A 48 3.75 3.11 -1.18
N SER A 49 3.26 4.33 -1.07
CA SER A 49 2.11 4.86 -1.79
C SER A 49 2.53 5.65 -3.04
N PHE A 50 1.70 5.59 -4.07
CA PHE A 50 1.94 6.25 -5.35
C PHE A 50 0.66 6.86 -5.91
N ARG A 51 0.86 7.95 -6.66
CA ARG A 51 -0.13 8.52 -7.57
C ARG A 51 0.20 8.21 -9.02
N ALA A 52 -0.75 7.60 -9.72
CA ALA A 52 -0.67 7.37 -11.15
C ALA A 52 -0.91 8.68 -11.94
N PRO A 53 -0.45 8.80 -13.20
CA PRO A 53 -0.72 9.96 -14.04
C PRO A 53 -2.20 10.32 -14.19
N GLY A 54 -3.10 9.34 -14.08
CA GLY A 54 -4.56 9.54 -14.11
C GLY A 54 -5.20 9.86 -12.76
N GLY A 55 -4.42 10.20 -11.73
CA GLY A 55 -4.92 10.58 -10.40
C GLY A 55 -5.25 9.41 -9.47
N HIS A 56 -5.34 8.18 -9.98
CA HIS A 56 -5.51 6.96 -9.18
C HIS A 56 -4.41 6.80 -8.15
N ARG A 57 -4.77 6.25 -6.98
CA ARG A 57 -3.86 6.02 -5.86
C ARG A 57 -3.66 4.53 -5.65
N ILE A 58 -2.41 4.12 -5.50
CA ILE A 58 -2.07 2.76 -5.11
C ILE A 58 -1.09 2.78 -3.94
N ALA A 59 -1.01 1.69 -3.21
CA ALA A 59 0.10 1.41 -2.33
C ALA A 59 0.63 0.00 -2.58
N VAL A 60 1.94 -0.16 -2.60
CA VAL A 60 2.61 -1.45 -2.79
C VAL A 60 3.39 -1.80 -1.54
N TYR A 61 3.23 -3.02 -1.04
CA TYR A 61 3.98 -3.52 0.11
C TYR A 61 4.67 -4.84 -0.21
N GLN A 62 5.78 -5.10 0.47
CA GLN A 62 6.42 -6.41 0.46
C GLN A 62 6.16 -7.10 1.78
N LEU A 63 5.65 -8.34 1.74
CA LEU A 63 5.50 -9.14 2.95
C LEU A 63 6.88 -9.56 3.45
N THR A 64 7.28 -8.99 4.58
CA THR A 64 8.52 -9.35 5.28
C THR A 64 8.24 -9.98 6.65
N ARG A 65 6.99 -9.89 7.14
CA ARG A 65 6.54 -10.42 8.43
C ARG A 65 5.28 -11.28 8.26
N PRO A 66 5.40 -12.53 7.78
CA PRO A 66 4.25 -13.35 7.39
C PRO A 66 3.28 -13.71 8.53
N GLY A 67 3.76 -13.78 9.78
CA GLY A 67 2.91 -14.07 10.94
C GLY A 67 2.04 -12.89 11.39
N ALA A 68 2.27 -11.67 10.87
CA ALA A 68 1.54 -10.48 11.30
C ALA A 68 0.05 -10.52 10.95
N ALA A 69 -0.36 -11.24 9.91
CA ALA A 69 -1.76 -11.34 9.53
C ALA A 69 -2.63 -12.04 10.60
N ALA A 70 -2.05 -12.99 11.34
CA ALA A 70 -2.77 -13.77 12.35
C ALA A 70 -3.34 -12.89 13.47
N SER A 71 -2.68 -11.79 13.83
CA SER A 71 -3.18 -10.86 14.85
C SER A 71 -4.38 -10.01 14.40
N PHE A 72 -4.73 -10.04 13.11
CA PHE A 72 -5.87 -9.31 12.55
C PHE A 72 -7.01 -10.23 12.11
N GLU A 73 -6.85 -11.55 12.22
CA GLU A 73 -7.87 -12.50 11.82
C GLU A 73 -9.13 -12.33 12.69
N GLY A 74 -10.29 -12.20 12.04
CA GLY A 74 -11.57 -11.94 12.73
C GLY A 74 -11.77 -10.51 13.23
N ARG A 75 -10.75 -9.63 13.17
CA ARG A 75 -10.87 -8.22 13.57
C ARG A 75 -11.67 -7.44 12.52
N ARG A 76 -12.63 -6.64 12.98
CA ARG A 76 -13.41 -5.69 12.16
C ARG A 76 -13.45 -4.37 12.90
N ASP A 77 -12.67 -3.42 12.43
CA ASP A 77 -12.75 -2.03 12.88
C ASP A 77 -13.49 -1.27 11.78
N PHE A 78 -14.59 -0.60 12.13
CA PHE A 78 -15.41 0.24 11.26
C PHE A 78 -15.85 1.48 12.02
#